data_AF-A0A453MDM5-F1
#
_entry.id   AF-A0A453MDM5-F1
#
_cell.length_a   1.000
_cell.length_b   1.000
_cell.length_c   1.000
_cell.angle_alpha   90.00
_cell.angle_beta   90.00
_cell.angle_gamma   90.00
#
_symmetry.space_group_name_H-M   'P 1'
#
loop_
_entity.id
_entity.type
_entity.pdbx_description
1 polymer ?
#
loop_
_entity_poly.entity_id
_entity_poly.type
_entity_poly.pdbx_seq_one_letter_code
_entity_poly.pdbx_strand_id
1 'polypeptide(L)'
;MTWDDVDAIGTPPAPRSDHVAACHADRYLLIFGGGSHATCFNDLHVLDLQTMEWSRPKQQGPIPSPRAGHAGATVGENWYIVGGGNNKSGVSETLVLNMSTLAWSVVSTVEGRVPLASEGMTLLYSNYSGEDYLISFGGYNGRYSNEVYALKLSVKLDLQSSTKDQPTSDSTSRVLEPEVEISQDGKIREIAMDNADSKNRNDEANEQLLAALKAEKDELEATLNREGLQTVQLKEEITEAEARNAELTKELQAVRGQLAAEQSRCFKLEVDVAELRQ
;
A
#
# COMPACT_ATOMS: atom_id res chain seq x y z
N MET A 1 -6.89 15.14 -33.40
CA MET A 1 -7.31 14.70 -32.05
C MET A 1 -7.42 15.95 -31.21
N THR A 2 -8.56 16.20 -30.60
CA THR A 2 -8.86 17.36 -29.76
C THR A 2 -9.32 16.88 -28.39
N TRP A 3 -9.12 17.72 -27.38
CA TRP A 3 -9.76 17.57 -26.08
C TRP A 3 -11.01 18.45 -26.09
N ASP A 4 -12.12 17.89 -25.63
CA ASP A 4 -13.42 18.56 -25.64
C ASP A 4 -14.03 18.48 -24.24
N ASP A 5 -14.72 19.55 -23.85
CA ASP A 5 -15.44 19.60 -22.59
C ASP A 5 -16.68 18.70 -22.66
N VAL A 6 -17.00 18.10 -21.51
CA VAL A 6 -18.08 17.14 -21.38
C VAL A 6 -19.11 17.68 -20.40
N ASP A 7 -20.30 17.99 -20.92
CA ASP A 7 -21.44 18.38 -20.08
C ASP A 7 -22.06 17.14 -19.44
N ALA A 8 -21.92 17.03 -18.12
CA ALA A 8 -22.51 15.96 -17.33
C ALA A 8 -23.38 16.53 -16.20
N ILE A 9 -24.44 15.81 -15.85
CA ILE A 9 -25.40 16.20 -14.82
C ILE A 9 -25.25 15.33 -13.55
N GLY A 10 -26.05 15.58 -12.51
CA GLY A 10 -26.10 14.74 -11.32
C GLY A 10 -25.20 15.22 -10.19
N THR A 11 -24.56 14.28 -9.47
CA THR A 11 -23.72 14.57 -8.29
C THR A 11 -22.23 14.32 -8.60
N PRO A 12 -21.54 15.29 -9.24
CA PRO A 12 -20.12 15.12 -9.58
C PRO A 12 -19.22 15.14 -8.34
N PRO A 13 -18.01 14.56 -8.43
CA PRO A 13 -17.00 14.70 -7.38
C PRO A 13 -16.59 16.17 -7.19
N ALA A 14 -16.30 16.55 -5.94
CA ALA A 14 -15.64 17.83 -5.68
C ALA A 14 -14.26 17.90 -6.38
N PRO A 15 -13.75 19.11 -6.73
CA PRO A 15 -12.42 19.28 -7.32
C PRO A 15 -11.33 18.61 -6.48
N ARG A 16 -10.45 17.83 -7.14
CA ARG A 16 -9.47 16.95 -6.48
C ARG A 16 -8.27 16.64 -7.37
N SER A 17 -7.11 16.37 -6.76
CA SER A 17 -5.93 15.76 -7.37
C SER A 17 -5.69 14.36 -6.82
N ASP A 18 -4.76 13.62 -7.43
CA ASP A 18 -4.22 12.35 -6.89
C ASP A 18 -5.30 11.30 -6.55
N HIS A 19 -6.38 11.32 -7.33
CA HIS A 19 -7.44 10.32 -7.32
C HIS A 19 -7.08 9.19 -8.29
N VAL A 20 -7.81 8.08 -8.19
CA VAL A 20 -7.75 7.01 -9.19
C VAL A 20 -9.06 6.93 -9.95
N ALA A 21 -8.97 6.49 -11.20
CA ALA A 21 -10.09 6.24 -12.06
C ALA A 21 -10.06 4.82 -12.62
N ALA A 22 -11.23 4.24 -12.85
CA ALA A 22 -11.40 2.98 -13.57
C ALA A 22 -12.59 3.07 -14.52
N CYS A 23 -12.47 2.41 -15.67
CA CYS A 23 -13.61 2.18 -16.55
C CYS A 23 -14.13 0.76 -16.32
N HIS A 24 -15.44 0.61 -16.14
CA HIS A 24 -16.10 -0.67 -15.96
C HIS A 24 -17.16 -0.88 -17.05
N ALA A 25 -17.13 -2.06 -17.68
CA ALA A 25 -18.07 -2.49 -18.72
C ALA A 25 -18.23 -1.48 -19.88
N ASP A 26 -17.16 -0.75 -20.20
CA ASP A 26 -17.12 0.30 -21.23
C ASP A 26 -18.19 1.39 -21.10
N ARG A 27 -18.78 1.54 -19.90
CA ARG A 27 -19.91 2.43 -19.65
C ARG A 27 -19.74 3.25 -18.40
N TYR A 28 -19.15 2.71 -17.35
CA TYR A 28 -19.10 3.36 -16.06
C TYR A 28 -17.70 3.85 -15.76
N LEU A 29 -17.53 5.17 -15.66
CA LEU A 29 -16.30 5.76 -15.15
C LEU A 29 -16.42 5.91 -13.63
N LEU A 30 -15.60 5.18 -12.90
CA LEU A 30 -15.51 5.23 -11.44
C LEU A 30 -14.36 6.16 -11.05
N ILE A 31 -14.60 7.05 -10.09
CA ILE A 31 -13.60 7.93 -9.47
C ILE A 31 -13.58 7.66 -7.98
N PHE A 32 -12.39 7.39 -7.43
CA PHE A 32 -12.22 7.12 -5.99
C PHE A 32 -11.11 7.94 -5.35
N GLY A 33 -11.43 8.50 -4.19
CA GLY A 33 -10.50 9.20 -3.32
C GLY A 33 -9.94 10.48 -3.92
N GLY A 34 -8.68 10.78 -3.65
CA GLY A 34 -7.99 11.99 -4.05
C GLY A 34 -7.99 13.04 -2.95
N GLY A 35 -7.37 14.18 -3.22
CA GLY A 35 -7.20 15.24 -2.24
C GLY A 35 -7.49 16.63 -2.78
N SER A 36 -7.82 17.51 -1.86
CA SER A 36 -7.71 18.95 -2.01
C SER A 36 -6.65 19.46 -1.02
N HIS A 37 -6.39 20.76 -1.03
CA HIS A 37 -5.47 21.40 -0.09
C HIS A 37 -5.78 21.12 1.40
N ALA A 38 -7.05 20.85 1.73
CA ALA A 38 -7.51 20.71 3.12
C ALA A 38 -7.94 19.30 3.50
N THR A 39 -8.27 18.44 2.55
CA THR A 39 -8.90 17.15 2.85
C THR A 39 -8.61 16.10 1.80
N CYS A 40 -8.40 14.85 2.25
CA CYS A 40 -8.47 13.67 1.40
C CYS A 40 -9.90 13.14 1.39
N PHE A 41 -10.29 12.51 0.29
CA PHE A 41 -11.63 11.94 0.11
C PHE A 41 -11.56 10.41 0.18
N ASN A 42 -12.69 9.78 0.52
CA ASN A 42 -12.94 8.33 0.38
C ASN A 42 -14.30 8.07 -0.26
N ASP A 43 -14.84 9.05 -1.00
CA ASP A 43 -16.06 8.88 -1.76
C ASP A 43 -15.78 8.14 -3.08
N LEU A 44 -16.80 7.41 -3.53
CA LEU A 44 -16.85 6.78 -4.82
C LEU A 44 -17.89 7.53 -5.66
N HIS A 45 -17.48 8.03 -6.82
CA HIS A 45 -18.37 8.62 -7.82
C HIS A 45 -18.39 7.75 -9.06
N VAL A 46 -19.55 7.69 -9.71
CA VAL A 46 -19.74 6.93 -10.96
C VAL A 46 -20.41 7.83 -11.98
N LEU A 47 -19.77 8.01 -13.13
CA LEU A 47 -20.36 8.61 -14.32
C LEU A 47 -20.81 7.50 -15.25
N ASP A 48 -22.11 7.47 -15.56
CA ASP A 48 -22.63 6.66 -16.66
C ASP A 48 -22.33 7.39 -17.98
N LEU A 49 -21.39 6.87 -18.77
CA LEU A 49 -20.94 7.43 -20.04
C LEU A 49 -22.01 7.37 -21.14
N GLN A 50 -23.09 6.62 -20.93
CA GLN A 50 -24.22 6.57 -21.87
C GLN A 50 -25.21 7.71 -21.60
N THR A 51 -25.47 8.03 -20.34
CA THR A 51 -26.44 9.07 -19.94
C THR A 51 -25.79 10.40 -19.57
N MET A 52 -24.47 10.41 -19.40
CA MET A 52 -23.67 11.52 -18.90
C MET A 52 -24.16 12.02 -17.53
N GLU A 53 -24.54 11.08 -16.67
CA GLU A 53 -25.06 11.37 -15.33
C GLU A 53 -24.13 10.84 -14.24
N TRP A 54 -23.71 11.74 -13.35
CA TRP A 54 -22.96 11.43 -12.15
C TRP A 54 -23.86 10.96 -11.02
N SER A 55 -23.42 9.90 -10.35
CA SER A 55 -24.01 9.41 -9.11
C SER A 55 -22.93 9.21 -8.04
N ARG A 56 -23.38 9.21 -6.78
CA ARG A 56 -22.55 8.86 -5.62
C ARG A 56 -23.15 7.64 -4.92
N PRO A 57 -22.84 6.42 -5.40
CA PRO A 57 -23.44 5.21 -4.85
C PRO A 57 -23.00 4.97 -3.40
N LYS A 58 -23.84 4.23 -2.67
CA LYS A 58 -23.49 3.76 -1.33
C LYS A 58 -22.44 2.65 -1.42
N GLN A 59 -21.32 2.85 -0.75
CA GLN A 59 -20.24 1.88 -0.67
C GLN A 59 -20.57 0.77 0.34
N GLN A 60 -20.09 -0.45 0.08
CA GLN A 60 -20.30 -1.62 0.93
C GLN A 60 -18.97 -2.23 1.37
N GLY A 61 -18.96 -2.99 2.47
CA GLY A 61 -17.75 -3.63 3.00
C GLY A 61 -16.85 -2.68 3.82
N PRO A 62 -15.55 -3.02 3.99
CA PRO A 62 -14.58 -2.17 4.67
C PRO A 62 -14.24 -0.95 3.80
N ILE A 63 -15.04 0.12 3.95
CA ILE A 63 -14.86 1.37 3.21
C ILE A 63 -13.46 1.92 3.51
N PRO A 64 -12.64 2.23 2.49
CA PRO A 64 -11.29 2.71 2.73
C PRO A 64 -11.27 4.04 3.48
N SER A 65 -10.21 4.25 4.25
CA SER A 65 -9.92 5.55 4.84
C SER A 65 -9.66 6.62 3.76
N PRO A 66 -9.94 7.90 4.03
CA PRO A 66 -9.62 9.00 3.12
C PRO A 66 -8.17 9.01 2.70
N ARG A 67 -7.93 9.06 1.37
CA ARG A 67 -6.59 8.92 0.80
C ARG A 67 -6.42 9.63 -0.54
N ALA A 68 -5.20 10.08 -0.78
CA ALA A 68 -4.71 10.66 -2.02
C ALA A 68 -3.37 9.99 -2.41
N GLY A 69 -3.00 10.06 -3.69
CA GLY A 69 -1.72 9.56 -4.18
C GLY A 69 -1.64 8.03 -4.31
N HIS A 70 -2.76 7.33 -4.16
CA HIS A 70 -2.89 5.90 -4.40
C HIS A 70 -2.88 5.58 -5.89
N ALA A 71 -2.58 4.31 -6.19
CA ALA A 71 -2.60 3.77 -7.54
C ALA A 71 -3.70 2.72 -7.69
N GLY A 72 -4.24 2.59 -8.89
CA GLY A 72 -5.33 1.66 -9.19
C GLY A 72 -5.08 0.83 -10.44
N ALA A 73 -5.48 -0.45 -10.42
CA ALA A 73 -5.42 -1.35 -11.58
C ALA A 73 -6.64 -2.27 -11.62
N THR A 74 -7.22 -2.46 -12.81
CA THR A 74 -8.40 -3.31 -13.00
C THR A 74 -8.01 -4.71 -13.47
N VAL A 75 -8.65 -5.74 -12.90
CA VAL A 75 -8.54 -7.14 -13.32
C VAL A 75 -9.93 -7.75 -13.32
N GLY A 76 -10.51 -7.93 -14.52
CA GLY A 76 -11.90 -8.34 -14.67
C GLY A 76 -12.86 -7.36 -13.96
N GLU A 77 -13.70 -7.90 -13.07
CA GLU A 77 -14.69 -7.15 -12.29
C GLU A 77 -14.10 -6.39 -11.08
N ASN A 78 -12.81 -6.58 -10.83
CA ASN A 78 -12.16 -6.12 -9.60
C ASN A 78 -11.23 -4.94 -9.89
N TRP A 79 -11.36 -3.89 -9.09
CA TRP A 79 -10.48 -2.73 -9.11
C TRP A 79 -9.61 -2.72 -7.87
N TYR A 80 -8.32 -2.98 -8.05
CA TYR A 80 -7.33 -3.00 -6.99
C TYR A 80 -6.79 -1.60 -6.75
N ILE A 81 -6.67 -1.21 -5.49
CA ILE A 81 -6.15 0.08 -5.06
C ILE A 81 -5.06 -0.13 -4.03
N VAL A 82 -3.90 0.48 -4.26
CA VAL A 82 -2.69 0.32 -3.44
C VAL A 82 -2.12 1.68 -3.08
N GLY A 83 -1.65 1.78 -1.83
CA GLY A 83 -0.90 2.94 -1.34
C GLY A 83 -1.73 4.19 -1.16
N GLY A 84 -1.06 5.32 -1.30
CA GLY A 84 -1.57 6.63 -0.93
C GLY A 84 -1.60 6.87 0.57
N GLY A 85 -2.27 7.94 0.96
CA GLY A 85 -2.33 8.33 2.36
C GLY A 85 -3.10 9.62 2.56
N ASN A 86 -2.99 10.12 3.79
CA ASN A 86 -3.38 11.47 4.12
C ASN A 86 -2.20 12.20 4.77
N ASN A 87 -2.37 13.48 5.05
CA ASN A 87 -1.35 14.34 5.66
C ASN A 87 -0.79 13.83 7.02
N LYS A 88 -1.36 12.78 7.61
CA LYS A 88 -0.88 12.17 8.87
C LYS A 88 -0.15 10.85 8.66
N SER A 89 -0.61 10.01 7.73
CA SER A 89 -0.06 8.67 7.53
C SER A 89 -0.37 8.10 6.14
N GLY A 90 0.62 7.42 5.56
CA GLY A 90 0.41 6.48 4.45
C GLY A 90 -0.41 5.26 4.89
N VAL A 91 -0.99 4.55 3.92
CA VAL A 91 -1.82 3.36 4.16
C VAL A 91 -1.12 2.10 3.65
N SER A 92 -1.16 1.03 4.45
CA SER A 92 -0.47 -0.22 4.13
C SER A 92 -1.38 -1.32 3.56
N GLU A 93 -2.65 -1.01 3.36
CA GLU A 93 -3.64 -1.96 2.88
C GLU A 93 -3.71 -1.95 1.34
N THR A 94 -3.71 -3.13 0.74
CA THR A 94 -4.18 -3.33 -0.63
C THR A 94 -5.66 -3.65 -0.59
N LEU A 95 -6.45 -2.83 -1.27
CA LEU A 95 -7.90 -2.93 -1.31
C LEU A 95 -8.36 -3.38 -2.69
N VAL A 96 -9.53 -4.01 -2.73
CA VAL A 96 -10.20 -4.34 -3.98
C VAL A 96 -11.66 -3.92 -3.90
N LEU A 97 -12.15 -3.24 -4.95
CA LEU A 97 -13.56 -2.97 -5.18
C LEU A 97 -14.07 -3.93 -6.25
N ASN A 98 -15.10 -4.71 -5.95
CA ASN A 98 -15.87 -5.35 -7.00
C ASN A 98 -16.77 -4.29 -7.66
N MET A 99 -16.51 -3.95 -8.92
CA MET A 99 -17.16 -2.83 -9.62
C MET A 99 -18.64 -3.10 -9.91
N SER A 100 -19.03 -4.37 -10.06
CA SER A 100 -20.43 -4.78 -10.22
C SER A 100 -21.27 -4.62 -8.96
N THR A 101 -20.71 -4.96 -7.79
CA THR A 101 -21.45 -4.95 -6.50
C THR A 101 -21.16 -3.71 -5.64
N LEU A 102 -20.13 -2.95 -5.98
CA LEU A 102 -19.61 -1.81 -5.23
C LEU A 102 -19.24 -2.18 -3.77
N ALA A 103 -18.76 -3.42 -3.59
CA ALA A 103 -18.29 -3.95 -2.33
C ALA A 103 -16.77 -3.95 -2.26
N TRP A 104 -16.24 -3.33 -1.21
CA TRP A 104 -14.82 -3.35 -0.89
C TRP A 104 -14.41 -4.67 -0.21
N SER A 105 -13.14 -5.02 -0.32
CA SER A 105 -12.50 -6.09 0.44
C SER A 105 -11.02 -5.77 0.62
N VAL A 106 -10.42 -6.26 1.70
CA VAL A 106 -8.97 -6.15 1.96
C VAL A 106 -8.28 -7.38 1.39
N VAL A 107 -7.33 -7.17 0.48
CA VAL A 107 -6.56 -8.25 -0.15
C VAL A 107 -5.34 -8.61 0.69
N SER A 108 -4.61 -7.61 1.14
CA SER A 108 -3.41 -7.77 1.96
C SER A 108 -3.13 -6.52 2.77
N THR A 109 -2.38 -6.69 3.86
CA THR A 109 -1.86 -5.60 4.67
C THR A 109 -0.37 -5.85 4.87
N VAL A 110 0.46 -4.83 4.63
CA VAL A 110 1.90 -4.93 4.89
C VAL A 110 2.26 -4.23 6.21
N GLU A 111 3.19 -4.81 6.96
CA GLU A 111 3.68 -4.22 8.22
C GLU A 111 5.01 -3.47 7.98
N GLY A 112 5.22 -2.37 8.71
CA GLY A 112 6.42 -1.53 8.63
C GLY A 112 6.35 -0.38 7.61
N ARG A 113 7.45 0.36 7.45
CA ARG A 113 7.59 1.39 6.40
C ARG A 113 7.90 0.71 5.07
N VAL A 114 6.87 0.22 4.41
CA VAL A 114 6.99 -0.42 3.09
C VAL A 114 6.67 0.60 2.00
N PRO A 115 7.37 0.59 0.85
CA PRO A 115 7.07 1.50 -0.26
C PRO A 115 5.68 1.32 -0.87
N LEU A 116 4.96 0.25 -0.54
CA LEU A 116 3.55 0.08 -0.88
C LEU A 116 2.63 1.12 -0.21
N ALA A 117 3.08 1.78 0.87
CA ALA A 117 2.38 2.90 1.51
C ALA A 117 2.78 4.27 0.93
N SER A 118 3.26 4.29 -0.31
CA SER A 118 3.73 5.50 -0.97
C SER A 118 2.62 6.24 -1.69
N GLU A 119 2.75 7.56 -1.73
CA GLU A 119 2.00 8.43 -2.62
C GLU A 119 2.70 8.53 -3.98
N GLY A 120 1.93 8.69 -5.06
CA GLY A 120 2.46 8.91 -6.41
C GLY A 120 3.12 7.67 -7.04
N MET A 121 2.79 6.47 -6.54
CA MET A 121 3.25 5.23 -7.17
C MET A 121 2.43 4.89 -8.42
N THR A 122 2.96 4.02 -9.27
CA THR A 122 2.21 3.42 -10.39
C THR A 122 1.87 1.96 -10.07
N LEU A 123 0.70 1.51 -10.48
CA LEU A 123 0.27 0.12 -10.38
C LEU A 123 -0.17 -0.38 -11.77
N LEU A 124 0.31 -1.56 -12.14
CA LEU A 124 0.06 -2.19 -13.44
C LEU A 124 -0.43 -3.62 -13.20
N TYR A 125 -1.43 -4.04 -13.97
CA TYR A 125 -1.78 -5.46 -14.09
C TYR A 125 -0.98 -6.12 -15.22
N SER A 126 -0.45 -7.32 -14.96
CA SER A 126 0.20 -8.15 -15.96
C SER A 126 -0.18 -9.62 -15.76
N ASN A 127 -0.59 -10.28 -16.84
CA ASN A 127 -0.67 -11.74 -16.88
C ASN A 127 0.66 -12.28 -17.45
N TYR A 128 1.34 -13.14 -16.69
CA TYR A 128 2.57 -13.77 -17.14
C TYR A 128 2.52 -15.27 -16.85
N SER A 129 2.69 -16.09 -17.89
CA SER A 129 2.66 -17.56 -17.78
C SER A 129 1.39 -18.11 -17.13
N GLY A 130 0.24 -17.48 -17.38
CA GLY A 130 -1.06 -17.90 -16.83
C GLY A 130 -1.32 -17.46 -15.39
N GLU A 131 -0.42 -16.68 -14.81
CA GLU A 131 -0.54 -16.15 -13.46
C GLU A 131 -0.74 -14.63 -13.50
N ASP A 132 -1.65 -14.14 -12.66
CA ASP A 132 -2.00 -12.73 -12.58
C ASP A 132 -1.14 -12.01 -11.55
N TYR A 133 -0.55 -10.89 -11.95
CA TYR A 133 0.29 -10.05 -11.10
C TYR A 133 -0.16 -8.60 -11.11
N LEU A 134 -0.09 -7.97 -9.95
CA LEU A 134 -0.03 -6.52 -9.83
C LEU A 134 1.41 -6.11 -9.60
N ILE A 135 1.93 -5.26 -10.47
CA ILE A 135 3.30 -4.75 -10.43
C ILE A 135 3.24 -3.28 -10.07
N SER A 136 3.98 -2.87 -9.05
CA SER A 136 4.10 -1.46 -8.66
C SER A 136 5.53 -0.96 -8.77
N PHE A 137 5.66 0.31 -9.14
CA PHE A 137 6.94 1.01 -9.20
C PHE A 137 6.79 2.44 -8.70
N GLY A 138 7.85 2.97 -8.10
CA GLY A 138 7.93 4.38 -7.73
C GLY A 138 7.29 4.70 -6.38
N GLY A 139 6.94 5.97 -6.23
CA GLY A 139 6.27 6.52 -5.06
C GLY A 139 7.20 7.16 -4.03
N TYR A 140 6.59 7.92 -3.12
CA TYR A 140 7.22 8.61 -2.01
C TYR A 140 6.53 8.30 -0.68
N ASN A 141 7.32 7.86 0.31
CA ASN A 141 6.90 7.70 1.72
C ASN A 141 8.01 8.17 2.68
N GLY A 142 8.44 9.43 2.51
CA GLY A 142 9.62 10.00 3.18
C GLY A 142 10.95 9.75 2.45
N ARG A 143 10.97 8.80 1.50
CA ARG A 143 12.05 8.58 0.53
C ARG A 143 11.43 8.19 -0.80
N TYR A 144 12.00 8.66 -1.91
CA TYR A 144 11.64 8.18 -3.24
C TYR A 144 12.09 6.72 -3.41
N SER A 145 11.21 5.90 -3.98
CA SER A 145 11.50 4.51 -4.29
C SER A 145 11.72 4.31 -5.78
N ASN A 146 12.71 3.51 -6.13
CA ASN A 146 12.93 2.94 -7.46
C ASN A 146 12.81 1.40 -7.45
N GLU A 147 12.28 0.84 -6.36
CA GLU A 147 12.06 -0.59 -6.21
C GLU A 147 10.80 -1.02 -6.96
N VAL A 148 10.81 -2.27 -7.42
CA VAL A 148 9.66 -2.93 -8.07
C VAL A 148 9.07 -3.95 -7.11
N TYR A 149 7.76 -3.87 -6.89
CA TYR A 149 7.02 -4.87 -6.12
C TYR A 149 6.03 -5.60 -7.01
N ALA A 150 5.87 -6.90 -6.79
CA ALA A 150 4.90 -7.73 -7.49
C ALA A 150 4.03 -8.49 -6.48
N LEU A 151 2.71 -8.35 -6.62
CA LEU A 151 1.72 -9.12 -5.88
C LEU A 151 1.10 -10.15 -6.80
N LYS A 152 1.28 -11.43 -6.48
CA LYS A 152 0.58 -12.53 -7.18
C LYS A 152 -0.88 -12.57 -6.74
N LEU A 153 -1.81 -12.50 -7.69
CA LEU A 153 -3.24 -12.64 -7.44
C LEU A 153 -3.60 -14.12 -7.47
N SER A 154 -3.77 -14.73 -6.30
CA SER A 154 -4.19 -16.12 -6.20
C SER A 154 -5.66 -16.26 -6.61
N VAL A 155 -5.92 -16.93 -7.74
CA VAL A 155 -7.28 -17.33 -8.13
C VAL A 155 -7.75 -18.42 -7.18
N LYS A 156 -8.49 -18.07 -6.12
CA LYS A 156 -9.30 -19.07 -5.41
C LYS A 156 -10.55 -19.36 -6.23
N LEU A 157 -10.45 -20.36 -7.11
CA LEU A 157 -11.62 -21.06 -7.63
C LEU A 157 -12.22 -21.93 -6.50
N ASP A 158 -12.95 -21.32 -5.57
CA ASP A 158 -13.83 -22.10 -4.68
C ASP A 158 -15.11 -22.45 -5.45
N LEU A 159 -14.98 -23.38 -6.40
CA LEU A 159 -16.10 -24.17 -6.92
C LEU A 159 -16.46 -25.23 -5.86
N GLN A 160 -17.14 -24.83 -4.79
CA GLN A 160 -17.87 -25.80 -3.95
C GLN A 160 -19.28 -25.98 -4.50
N SER A 161 -19.39 -26.74 -5.59
CA SER A 161 -20.60 -27.47 -5.92
C SER A 161 -20.52 -28.86 -5.29
N SER A 162 -21.14 -29.05 -4.12
CA SER A 162 -21.93 -30.26 -3.83
C SER A 162 -22.60 -30.17 -2.46
N THR A 163 -23.92 -29.97 -2.50
CA THR A 163 -24.94 -30.82 -1.87
C THR A 163 -24.51 -31.71 -0.67
N LYS A 164 -25.11 -31.39 0.49
CA LYS A 164 -25.70 -32.27 1.53
C LYS A 164 -25.17 -33.71 1.66
N ASP A 165 -24.60 -34.05 2.82
CA ASP A 165 -25.28 -34.84 3.88
C ASP A 165 -24.36 -35.09 5.09
N GLN A 166 -24.87 -34.81 6.29
CA GLN A 166 -24.51 -35.46 7.57
C GLN A 166 -25.69 -36.41 7.91
N PRO A 167 -25.59 -37.43 8.80
CA PRO A 167 -24.71 -37.59 9.97
C PRO A 167 -24.10 -39.03 10.05
N THR A 168 -23.25 -39.47 10.98
CA THR A 168 -23.47 -39.74 12.42
C THR A 168 -22.19 -40.31 13.06
N SER A 169 -22.02 -40.01 14.36
CA SER A 169 -21.47 -40.81 15.47
C SER A 169 -20.35 -41.84 15.30
N ASP A 170 -19.45 -41.75 16.29
CA ASP A 170 -18.97 -42.82 17.19
C ASP A 170 -17.51 -43.29 17.06
N SER A 171 -16.76 -42.92 18.11
CA SER A 171 -16.00 -43.81 19.00
C SER A 171 -14.75 -44.56 18.54
N THR A 172 -13.72 -44.35 19.36
CA THR A 172 -12.65 -45.28 19.81
C THR A 172 -11.40 -45.51 18.94
N SER A 173 -10.30 -44.98 19.48
CA SER A 173 -8.97 -45.58 19.64
C SER A 173 -8.80 -47.05 19.21
N ARG A 174 -7.76 -47.32 18.40
CA ARG A 174 -6.88 -48.48 18.58
C ARG A 174 -5.55 -48.33 17.83
N VAL A 175 -4.48 -48.40 18.61
CA VAL A 175 -3.13 -48.83 18.25
C VAL A 175 -3.20 -50.26 17.68
N LEU A 176 -2.36 -50.58 16.69
CA LEU A 176 -1.76 -51.90 16.43
C LEU A 176 -0.81 -51.82 15.21
N GLU A 177 0.50 -52.00 15.45
CA GLU A 177 1.44 -52.71 14.55
C GLU A 177 0.96 -54.17 14.34
N PRO A 178 1.39 -54.99 13.35
CA PRO A 178 2.78 -55.33 12.93
C PRO A 178 2.90 -55.55 11.39
N GLU A 179 3.94 -56.05 10.71
CA GLU A 179 4.83 -57.20 10.90
C GLU A 179 6.10 -57.09 10.04
N VAL A 180 7.15 -57.74 10.54
CA VAL A 180 8.45 -57.99 9.91
C VAL A 180 8.37 -59.29 9.12
N GLU A 181 8.77 -59.28 7.84
CA GLU A 181 9.12 -60.48 7.09
C GLU A 181 10.65 -60.65 7.00
N ILE A 182 11.10 -61.81 7.43
CA ILE A 182 12.49 -62.28 7.39
C ILE A 182 12.69 -63.00 6.05
N SER A 183 13.76 -62.67 5.32
CA SER A 183 14.36 -63.60 4.37
C SER A 183 15.89 -63.57 4.47
N GLN A 184 16.44 -64.78 4.47
CA GLN A 184 17.84 -65.15 4.61
C GLN A 184 18.66 -64.75 3.38
N ASP A 185 19.91 -64.32 3.54
CA ASP A 185 21.09 -65.14 3.23
C ASP A 185 22.40 -64.35 3.51
N GLY A 186 23.47 -65.06 3.85
CA GLY A 186 24.63 -64.53 4.55
C GLY A 186 25.68 -63.79 3.72
N LYS A 187 26.36 -62.84 4.38
CA LYS A 187 27.83 -62.67 4.41
C LYS A 187 28.16 -61.45 5.27
N ILE A 188 28.83 -61.67 6.39
CA ILE A 188 29.48 -60.58 7.13
C ILE A 188 30.61 -60.06 6.23
N ARG A 189 30.38 -58.92 5.59
CA ARG A 189 31.45 -58.04 5.12
C ARG A 189 31.58 -56.94 6.15
N GLU A 190 32.64 -57.02 6.93
CA GLU A 190 33.14 -55.91 7.72
C GLU A 190 33.58 -54.82 6.73
N ILE A 191 32.68 -53.88 6.44
CA ILE A 191 33.05 -52.65 5.75
C ILE A 191 33.65 -51.77 6.84
N ALA A 192 34.98 -51.80 6.93
CA ALA A 192 35.71 -50.75 7.63
C ALA A 192 35.28 -49.42 7.01
N MET A 193 34.56 -48.62 7.80
CA MET A 193 34.24 -47.25 7.45
C MET A 193 35.55 -46.46 7.40
N ASP A 194 35.98 -46.07 6.19
CA ASP A 194 36.91 -44.95 6.02
C ASP A 194 36.21 -43.67 6.47
N ASN A 195 36.20 -43.48 7.80
CA ASN A 195 35.55 -42.37 8.49
C ASN A 195 36.47 -41.14 8.62
N ALA A 196 37.63 -41.16 7.96
CA ALA A 196 38.62 -40.08 8.00
C ALA A 196 38.34 -38.98 6.97
N ASP A 197 37.89 -39.34 5.76
CA ASP A 197 37.64 -38.38 4.68
C ASP A 197 36.32 -37.62 4.81
N SER A 198 35.32 -38.17 5.50
CA SER A 198 34.04 -37.50 5.75
C SER A 198 34.13 -36.44 6.85
N LYS A 199 35.03 -36.64 7.82
CA LYS A 199 35.29 -35.70 8.91
C LYS A 199 36.02 -34.45 8.40
N ASN A 200 37.09 -34.62 7.62
CA ASN A 200 37.83 -33.50 7.04
C ASN A 200 36.97 -32.61 6.12
N ARG A 201 36.10 -33.20 5.28
CA ARG A 201 35.20 -32.40 4.41
C ARG A 201 34.15 -31.63 5.20
N ASN A 202 33.65 -32.19 6.30
CA ASN A 202 32.69 -31.50 7.17
C ASN A 202 33.37 -30.39 7.98
N ASP A 203 34.62 -30.58 8.41
CA ASP A 203 35.37 -29.57 9.14
C ASP A 203 35.74 -28.38 8.23
N GLU A 204 36.16 -28.63 6.98
CA GLU A 204 36.40 -27.58 5.97
C GLU A 204 35.11 -26.84 5.58
N ALA A 205 33.98 -27.55 5.40
CA ALA A 205 32.69 -26.94 5.11
C ALA A 205 32.17 -26.09 6.28
N ASN A 206 32.39 -26.53 7.52
CA ASN A 206 32.04 -25.78 8.72
C ASN A 206 32.90 -24.52 8.87
N GLU A 207 34.21 -24.58 8.58
CA GLU A 207 35.07 -23.40 8.58
C GLU A 207 34.67 -22.39 7.51
N GLN A 208 34.31 -22.84 6.30
CA GLN A 208 33.80 -21.96 5.25
C GLN A 208 32.48 -21.30 5.65
N LEU A 209 31.55 -22.04 6.27
CA LEU A 209 30.30 -21.49 6.77
C LEU A 209 30.53 -20.46 7.88
N LEU A 210 31.46 -20.75 8.81
CA LEU A 210 31.82 -19.84 9.89
C LEU A 210 32.44 -18.54 9.36
N ALA A 211 33.29 -18.64 8.33
CA ALA A 211 33.88 -17.49 7.66
C ALA A 211 32.84 -16.65 6.93
N ALA A 212 31.88 -17.28 6.24
CA ALA A 212 30.77 -16.60 5.58
C ALA A 212 29.87 -15.85 6.58
N LEU A 213 29.49 -16.51 7.69
CA LEU A 213 28.70 -15.89 8.75
C LEU A 213 29.42 -14.72 9.42
N LYS A 214 30.75 -14.80 9.57
CA LYS A 214 31.55 -13.70 10.12
C LYS A 214 31.59 -12.51 9.17
N ALA A 215 31.75 -12.75 7.86
CA ALA A 215 31.72 -11.70 6.85
C ALA A 215 30.36 -11.00 6.79
N GLU A 216 29.27 -11.78 6.83
CA GLU A 216 27.90 -11.25 6.86
C GLU A 216 27.65 -10.43 8.13
N LYS A 217 28.13 -10.89 9.29
CA LYS A 217 28.07 -10.14 10.54
C LYS A 217 28.80 -8.79 10.42
N ASP A 218 30.01 -8.78 9.90
CA ASP A 218 30.80 -7.56 9.75
C ASP A 218 30.13 -6.56 8.78
N GLU A 219 29.47 -7.05 7.73
CA GLU A 219 28.68 -6.24 6.79
C GLU A 219 27.41 -5.66 7.43
N LEU A 220 26.70 -6.45 8.24
CA LEU A 220 25.53 -5.99 8.99
C LEU A 220 25.90 -4.94 10.03
N GLU A 221 27.02 -5.12 10.76
CA GLU A 221 27.52 -4.12 11.71
C GLU A 221 27.91 -2.82 10.99
N ALA A 222 28.56 -2.91 9.82
CA ALA A 222 28.89 -1.74 9.01
C ALA A 222 27.63 -0.99 8.51
N THR A 223 26.58 -1.73 8.15
CA THR A 223 25.29 -1.16 7.72
C THR A 223 24.57 -0.50 8.88
N LEU A 224 24.52 -1.15 10.05
CA LEU A 224 23.92 -0.60 11.27
C LEU A 224 24.59 0.73 11.68
N ASN A 225 25.92 0.81 11.61
CA ASN A 225 26.64 2.03 11.91
C ASN A 225 26.31 3.17 10.94
N ARG A 226 26.13 2.85 9.65
CA ARG A 226 25.77 3.82 8.61
C ARG A 226 24.35 4.36 8.80
N GLU A 227 23.40 3.47 9.06
CA GLU A 227 22.01 3.82 9.40
C GLU A 227 21.93 4.63 10.70
N GLY A 228 22.76 4.31 11.69
CA GLY A 228 22.89 5.09 12.92
C GLY A 228 23.35 6.52 12.66
N LEU A 229 24.37 6.71 11.81
CA LEU A 229 24.85 8.04 11.43
C LEU A 229 23.78 8.83 10.67
N GLN A 230 23.10 8.21 9.70
CA GLN A 230 22.00 8.84 8.98
C GLN A 230 20.84 9.23 9.91
N THR A 231 20.51 8.38 10.88
CA THR A 231 19.48 8.69 11.88
C THR A 231 19.84 9.92 12.70
N VAL A 232 21.12 10.11 13.06
CA VAL A 232 21.58 11.30 13.78
C VAL A 232 21.47 12.54 12.89
N GLN A 233 21.92 12.46 11.64
CA GLN A 233 21.82 13.57 10.66
C GLN A 233 20.37 14.00 10.42
N LEU A 234 19.47 13.04 10.19
CA LEU A 234 18.04 13.34 9.98
C LEU A 234 17.40 13.98 11.23
N LYS A 235 17.81 13.57 12.43
CA LYS A 235 17.33 14.21 13.67
C LYS A 235 17.78 15.67 13.76
N GLU A 236 19.01 15.97 13.36
CA GLU A 236 19.53 17.34 13.32
C GLU A 236 18.76 18.19 12.30
N GLU A 237 18.56 17.68 11.08
CA GLU A 237 17.76 18.36 10.04
C GLU A 237 16.32 18.62 10.48
N ILE A 238 15.68 17.67 11.18
CA ILE A 238 14.34 17.85 11.75
C ILE A 238 14.35 18.99 12.77
N THR A 239 15.31 19.02 13.70
CA THR A 239 15.39 20.09 14.70
C THR A 239 15.62 21.47 14.08
N GLU A 240 16.42 21.56 13.01
CA GLU A 240 16.61 22.80 12.27
C GLU A 240 15.36 23.22 11.50
N ALA A 241 14.63 22.28 10.91
CA ALA A 241 13.37 22.54 10.22
C ALA A 241 12.29 23.01 11.19
N GLU A 242 12.19 22.40 12.38
CA GLU A 242 11.28 22.81 13.45
C GLU A 242 11.60 24.23 13.94
N ALA A 243 12.87 24.58 14.12
CA ALA A 243 13.29 25.93 14.49
C ALA A 243 12.91 26.96 13.42
N ARG A 244 13.15 26.65 12.14
CA ARG A 244 12.75 27.52 11.01
C ARG A 244 11.23 27.70 10.93
N ASN A 245 10.46 26.63 11.10
CA ASN A 245 9.00 26.70 11.11
C ASN A 245 8.46 27.53 12.28
N ALA A 246 9.08 27.43 13.46
CA ALA A 246 8.72 28.25 14.61
C ALA A 246 8.92 29.74 14.33
N GLU A 247 10.00 30.11 13.64
CA GLU A 247 10.28 31.51 13.29
C GLU A 247 9.31 32.03 12.23
N LEU A 248 9.08 31.28 11.14
CA LEU A 248 8.09 31.63 10.12
C LEU A 248 6.67 31.79 10.70
N THR A 249 6.33 31.00 11.72
CA THR A 249 5.04 31.11 12.41
C THR A 249 4.90 32.44 13.15
N LYS A 250 5.98 32.92 13.80
CA LYS A 250 5.99 34.23 14.46
C LYS A 250 5.88 35.37 13.43
N GLU A 251 6.62 35.28 12.33
CA GLU A 251 6.54 36.27 11.24
C GLU A 251 5.13 36.34 10.67
N LEU A 252 4.51 35.20 10.38
CA LEU A 252 3.14 35.11 9.90
C LEU A 252 2.14 35.73 10.87
N GLN A 253 2.33 35.51 12.18
CA GLN A 253 1.50 36.14 13.22
C GLN A 253 1.68 37.66 13.23
N ALA A 254 2.91 38.17 13.09
CA ALA A 254 3.19 39.59 13.02
C ALA A 254 2.54 40.25 11.79
N VAL A 255 2.66 39.62 10.61
CA VAL A 255 2.04 40.10 9.37
C VAL A 255 0.51 40.12 9.47
N ARG A 256 -0.10 39.09 10.07
CA ARG A 256 -1.55 39.08 10.35
C ARG A 256 -1.98 40.22 11.27
N GLY A 257 -1.17 40.53 12.29
CA GLY A 257 -1.40 41.68 13.17
C GLY A 257 -1.34 43.01 12.43
N GLN A 258 -0.35 43.20 11.56
CA GLN A 258 -0.24 44.40 10.72
C GLN A 258 -1.42 44.54 9.75
N LEU A 259 -1.83 43.44 9.12
CA LEU A 259 -2.98 43.44 8.21
C LEU A 259 -4.26 43.85 8.94
N ALA A 260 -4.52 43.33 10.15
CA ALA A 260 -5.69 43.70 10.93
C ALA A 260 -5.67 45.20 11.34
N ALA A 261 -4.50 45.74 11.67
CA ALA A 261 -4.34 47.16 12.00
C ALA A 261 -4.65 48.06 10.78
N GLU A 262 -4.14 47.72 9.60
CA GLU A 262 -4.41 48.47 8.37
C GLU A 262 -5.86 48.33 7.89
N GLN A 263 -6.48 47.16 8.05
CA GLN A 263 -7.91 46.99 7.79
C GLN A 263 -8.77 47.91 8.66
N SER A 264 -8.45 48.00 9.96
CA SER A 264 -9.12 48.93 10.88
C SER A 264 -8.90 50.39 10.49
N ARG A 265 -7.69 50.73 10.04
CA ARG A 265 -7.35 52.08 9.55
C ARG A 265 -8.11 52.43 8.27
N CYS A 266 -8.18 51.53 7.30
CA CYS A 266 -8.96 51.72 6.07
C CYS A 266 -10.44 51.91 6.40
N PHE A 267 -11.02 51.07 7.25
CA PHE A 267 -12.41 51.19 7.66
C PHE A 267 -12.70 52.57 8.28
N LYS A 268 -11.81 53.06 9.15
CA LYS A 268 -11.96 54.39 9.76
C LYS A 268 -11.89 55.51 8.72
N LEU A 269 -10.95 55.44 7.78
CA LEU A 269 -10.84 56.40 6.69
C LEU A 269 -12.06 56.38 5.76
N GLU A 270 -12.64 55.20 5.50
CA GLU A 270 -13.87 55.07 4.71
C GLU A 270 -15.05 55.78 5.39
N VAL A 271 -15.19 55.65 6.71
CA VAL A 271 -16.20 56.36 7.50
C VAL A 271 -15.97 57.87 7.43
N ASP A 272 -14.74 58.34 7.69
CA ASP A 272 -14.41 59.77 7.66
C ASP A 272 -14.68 60.40 6.27
N VAL A 273 -14.35 59.68 5.19
CA VAL A 273 -14.63 60.12 3.81
C VAL A 273 -16.13 60.16 3.51
N ALA A 274 -16.92 59.23 4.05
CA ALA A 274 -18.36 59.22 3.88
C ALA A 274 -19.03 60.41 4.60
N GLU A 275 -18.56 60.79 5.78
CA GLU A 275 -19.03 61.96 6.53
C GLU A 275 -18.71 63.27 5.81
N LEU A 276 -17.51 63.42 5.23
CA LEU A 276 -17.11 64.63 4.49
C LEU A 276 -17.85 64.83 3.16
N ARG A 277 -18.58 63.82 2.67
CA ARG A 277 -19.37 63.88 1.42
C ARG A 277 -20.84 64.26 1.64
N GLN A 278 -21.28 64.44 2.89
CA GLN A 278 -22.62 64.94 3.26
C GLN A 278 -22.61 66.46 3.47
#